data_AF-X1G2I9-F1
#
_entry.id   AF-X1G2I9-F1
#
_cell.length_a   1.000
_cell.length_b   1.000
_cell.length_c   1.000
_cell.angle_alpha   90.00
_cell.angle_beta   90.00
_cell.angle_gamma   90.00
#
_symmetry.space_group_name_H-M   'P 1'
#
loop_
_entity.id
_entity.type
_entity.pdbx_description
1 polymer ?
#
loop_
_entity_poly.entity_id
_entity_poly.type
_entity_poly.pdbx_seq_one_letter_code
_entity_poly.pdbx_strand_id
1 'polypeptide(L)'
;YIGGAVNNPGFYPLKAGDSIDDVIRAAGGTSVKTDASRLKLYIPEVGKEEPPQKVNLNRAEAWLLQALPGIGETRAQAIINYRQQNGQFDNINELTKVEG
;
A
#
# COMPACT_ATOMS: atom_id res chain seq x y z
N TYR A 1 -5.22 -0.72 10.36
CA TYR A 1 -5.75 -0.49 9.01
C TYR A 1 -6.21 0.94 8.85
N ILE A 2 -5.83 1.56 7.73
CA ILE A 2 -6.20 2.90 7.31
C ILE A 2 -6.91 2.77 5.97
N GLY A 3 -8.08 3.40 5.82
CA GLY A 3 -8.84 3.37 4.58
C GLY A 3 -9.76 4.56 4.41
N GLY A 4 -10.56 4.53 3.35
CA GLY A 4 -11.48 5.60 3.00
C GLY A 4 -10.80 6.72 2.21
N ALA A 5 -10.32 7.76 2.89
CA ALA A 5 -9.82 8.99 2.26
C ALA A 5 -8.31 8.99 1.89
N VAL A 6 -7.64 7.83 1.96
CA VAL A 6 -6.21 7.69 1.65
C VAL A 6 -5.96 7.07 0.29
N ASN A 7 -4.81 7.35 -0.32
CA ASN A 7 -4.46 6.85 -1.64
C ASN A 7 -4.11 5.35 -1.65
N ASN A 8 -3.50 4.85 -0.56
CA ASN A 8 -3.10 3.46 -0.40
C ASN A 8 -3.75 2.87 0.88
N PRO A 9 -5.00 2.39 0.82
CA PRO A 9 -5.62 1.73 1.97
C PRO A 9 -4.86 0.48 2.41
N GLY A 10 -4.77 0.22 3.71
CA GLY A 10 -3.89 -0.85 4.20
C GLY A 10 -3.63 -0.91 5.69
N PHE A 11 -2.93 -1.95 6.13
CA PHE A 11 -2.29 -2.00 7.44
C PHE A 11 -0.93 -1.32 7.36
N TYR A 12 -0.68 -0.45 8.34
CA TYR A 12 0.54 0.32 8.45
C TYR A 12 1.11 0.03 9.84
N PRO A 13 2.39 -0.36 9.95
CA PRO A 13 3.02 -0.51 11.24
C PRO A 13 3.12 0.86 11.93
N LEU A 14 2.90 0.85 13.24
CA LEU A 14 3.04 2.01 14.10
C LEU A 14 4.16 1.74 15.09
N LYS A 15 5.13 2.64 15.17
CA LYS A 15 6.17 2.63 16.20
C LYS A 15 5.79 3.61 17.31
N ALA A 16 6.36 3.40 18.50
CA ALA A 16 6.22 4.35 19.59
C ALA A 16 6.77 5.72 19.15
N GLY A 17 5.93 6.75 19.19
CA GLY A 17 6.26 8.10 18.72
C GLY A 17 5.71 8.47 17.35
N ASP A 18 5.23 7.51 16.55
CA ASP A 18 4.56 7.83 15.28
C ASP A 18 3.23 8.55 15.53
N SER A 19 3.00 9.63 14.78
CA SER A 19 1.74 10.35 14.81
C SER A 19 0.73 9.77 13.80
N ILE A 20 -0.54 10.09 13.98
CA ILE A 20 -1.58 9.76 12.98
C ILE A 20 -1.23 10.39 11.62
N ASP A 21 -0.63 11.57 11.61
CA ASP A 21 -0.20 12.24 10.38
C ASP A 21 0.90 11.46 9.65
N ASP A 22 1.87 10.88 10.38
CA ASP A 22 2.91 10.02 9.79
C ASP A 22 2.27 8.83 9.06
N VAL A 23 1.27 8.21 9.67
CA VAL A 23 0.56 7.08 9.09
C VAL A 23 -0.29 7.50 7.88
N ILE A 24 -0.95 8.65 7.94
CA ILE A 24 -1.71 9.18 6.80
C ILE A 24 -0.78 9.46 5.63
N ARG A 25 0.39 10.05 5.88
CA ARG A 25 1.42 10.26 4.87
C ARG A 25 1.94 8.95 4.29
N ALA A 26 2.23 7.96 5.14
CA ALA A 26 2.63 6.63 4.68
C ALA A 26 1.54 5.97 3.82
N ALA A 27 0.27 6.22 4.12
CA ALA A 27 -0.86 5.79 3.31
C ALA A 27 -1.05 6.58 1.99
N GLY A 28 -0.04 7.34 1.58
CA GLY A 28 -0.03 8.16 0.37
C GLY A 28 -0.75 9.51 0.54
N GLY A 29 -0.98 9.95 1.78
CA GLY A 29 -1.70 11.18 2.10
C GLY A 29 -3.21 11.07 1.91
N THR A 30 -3.93 12.13 2.30
CA THR A 30 -5.32 12.31 1.91
C THR A 30 -5.37 12.72 0.44
N SER A 31 -6.31 12.18 -0.34
CA SER A 31 -6.57 12.75 -1.66
C SER A 31 -7.06 14.19 -1.44
N VAL A 32 -6.41 15.18 -2.06
CA VAL A 32 -6.64 16.63 -1.91
C VAL A 32 -8.11 17.04 -2.18
N LYS A 33 -8.92 16.12 -2.74
CA LYS A 33 -10.34 16.30 -3.06
C LYS A 33 -11.29 15.57 -2.11
N THR A 34 -10.79 14.83 -1.12
CA THR A 34 -11.62 13.97 -0.27
C THR A 34 -11.80 14.59 1.11
N ASP A 35 -13.06 14.63 1.54
CA ASP A 35 -13.43 14.97 2.91
C ASP A 35 -12.75 14.00 3.91
N ALA A 36 -11.94 14.57 4.81
CA ALA A 36 -11.24 13.84 5.86
C ALA A 36 -12.20 13.10 6.81
N SER A 37 -13.49 13.48 6.83
CA SER A 37 -14.56 12.77 7.56
C SER A 37 -14.73 11.31 7.14
N ARG A 38 -14.21 10.92 5.97
CA ARG A 38 -14.32 9.54 5.44
C ARG A 38 -13.14 8.65 5.83
N LEU A 39 -12.18 9.15 6.61
CA LEU A 39 -11.05 8.36 7.09
C LEU A 39 -11.54 7.26 8.03
N LYS A 40 -11.11 6.02 7.77
CA LYS A 40 -11.40 4.87 8.62
C LYS A 40 -10.10 4.39 9.26
N LEU A 41 -10.04 4.42 10.58
CA LEU A 41 -8.97 3.82 11.38
C LEU A 41 -9.52 2.57 12.08
N TYR A 42 -8.86 1.45 11.86
CA TYR A 42 -9.15 0.18 12.53
C TYR A 42 -7.89 -0.38 13.16
N ILE A 43 -7.94 -0.69 14.46
CA ILE A 43 -6.84 -1.28 15.21
C ILE A 43 -7.22 -2.74 15.47
N PRO A 44 -6.49 -3.72 14.92
CA PRO A 44 -6.82 -5.13 15.09
C PRO A 44 -6.58 -5.58 16.54
N GLU A 45 -7.39 -6.53 17.00
CA GLU A 45 -7.19 -7.16 18.30
C GLU A 45 -5.97 -8.09 18.26
N VAL A 46 -5.19 -8.11 19.34
CA VAL A 46 -4.03 -9.00 19.47
C VAL A 46 -4.49 -10.46 19.34
N GLY A 47 -3.90 -11.20 18.39
CA GLY A 47 -4.18 -12.62 18.17
C GLY A 47 -5.32 -12.91 17.18
N LYS A 48 -5.97 -11.89 16.59
CA LYS A 48 -6.82 -12.10 15.41
C LYS A 48 -6.00 -12.12 14.13
N GLU A 49 -6.24 -13.10 13.28
CA GLU A 49 -5.75 -13.08 11.91
C GLU A 49 -6.52 -12.04 11.11
N GLU A 50 -5.79 -11.08 10.55
CA GLU A 50 -6.36 -10.10 9.65
C GLU A 50 -6.38 -10.66 8.22
N PRO A 51 -7.43 -10.35 7.43
CA PRO A 51 -7.46 -10.75 6.04
C PRO A 51 -6.26 -10.16 5.29
N PRO A 52 -5.67 -10.91 4.34
CA PRO A 52 -4.52 -10.44 3.59
C PRO A 52 -4.82 -9.11 2.90
N GLN A 53 -3.95 -8.14 3.12
CA GLN A 53 -4.10 -6.81 2.57
C GLN A 53 -3.98 -6.84 1.05
N LYS A 54 -4.96 -6.26 0.37
CA LYS A 54 -4.85 -5.97 -1.07
C LYS A 54 -3.95 -4.76 -1.28
N VAL A 55 -2.99 -4.90 -2.19
CA VAL A 55 -2.04 -3.83 -2.56
C VAL A 55 -2.32 -3.39 -3.99
N ASN A 56 -2.39 -2.08 -4.21
CA ASN A 56 -2.62 -1.52 -5.54
C ASN A 56 -1.29 -1.40 -6.31
N LEU A 57 -1.06 -2.27 -7.29
CA LEU A 57 0.17 -2.30 -8.08
C LEU A 57 0.47 -0.98 -8.82
N ASN A 58 -0.54 -0.19 -9.15
CA ASN A 58 -0.38 1.07 -9.88
C ASN A 58 -0.06 2.27 -8.98
N ARG A 59 -0.19 2.13 -7.65
CA ARG A 59 -0.02 3.24 -6.69
C ARG A 59 0.87 2.93 -5.51
N ALA A 60 1.03 1.66 -5.16
CA ALA A 60 1.81 1.23 -4.00
C ALA A 60 3.27 1.67 -4.13
N GLU A 61 3.84 2.06 -2.99
CA GLU A 61 5.27 2.32 -2.84
C GLU A 61 6.05 1.00 -2.66
N ALA A 62 7.37 1.08 -2.81
CA ALA A 62 8.24 -0.10 -2.77
C ALA A 62 8.10 -0.88 -1.46
N TRP A 63 8.13 -0.20 -0.32
CA TRP A 63 8.02 -0.84 0.98
C TRP A 63 6.68 -1.56 1.16
N LEU A 64 5.59 -1.05 0.57
CA LEU A 64 4.27 -1.67 0.66
C LEU A 64 4.18 -2.93 -0.21
N LEU A 65 4.83 -2.91 -1.38
CA LEU A 65 4.98 -4.10 -2.21
C LEU A 65 5.83 -5.17 -1.50
N GLN A 66 6.89 -4.77 -0.79
CA GLN A 66 7.75 -5.68 -0.01
C GLN A 66 7.02 -6.35 1.17
N ALA A 67 5.92 -5.77 1.65
CA ALA A 67 5.09 -6.39 2.68
C ALA A 67 4.32 -7.62 2.16
N LEU A 68 4.27 -7.85 0.84
CA LEU A 68 3.63 -9.01 0.25
C LEU A 68 4.52 -10.25 0.37
N PRO A 69 3.96 -11.42 0.75
CA PRO A 69 4.71 -12.67 0.77
C PRO A 69 5.36 -12.97 -0.58
N GLY A 70 6.67 -13.23 -0.58
CA GLY A 70 7.44 -13.54 -1.79
C GLY A 70 7.87 -12.34 -2.63
N ILE A 71 7.59 -11.11 -2.19
CA ILE A 71 8.07 -9.89 -2.84
C ILE A 71 9.20 -9.27 -2.01
N GLY A 72 10.45 -9.49 -2.44
CA GLY A 72 11.61 -8.81 -1.88
C GLY A 72 11.83 -7.43 -2.50
N GLU A 73 12.87 -6.72 -2.04
CA GLU A 73 13.27 -5.40 -2.53
C GLU A 73 13.43 -5.36 -4.06
N THR A 74 14.17 -6.31 -4.64
CA THR A 74 14.40 -6.39 -6.10
C THR A 74 13.08 -6.47 -6.87
N ARG A 75 12.16 -7.33 -6.43
CA ARG A 75 10.90 -7.57 -7.13
C ARG A 75 9.93 -6.40 -6.95
N ALA A 76 9.91 -5.78 -5.78
CA ALA A 76 9.16 -4.55 -5.55
C ALA A 76 9.62 -3.43 -6.48
N GLN A 77 10.93 -3.25 -6.64
CA GLN A 77 11.48 -2.24 -7.53
C GLN A 77 11.19 -2.57 -9.00
N ALA A 78 11.25 -3.85 -9.39
CA ALA A 78 10.91 -4.29 -10.74
C ALA A 78 9.45 -3.95 -11.11
N ILE A 79 8.50 -4.12 -10.18
CA ILE A 79 7.08 -3.74 -10.38
C ILE A 79 6.96 -2.23 -10.63
N ILE A 80 7.67 -1.41 -9.85
CA ILE A 80 7.66 0.04 -10.00
C ILE A 80 8.27 0.47 -11.33
N ASN A 81 9.41 -0.11 -11.70
CA ASN A 81 10.08 0.17 -12.96
C ASN A 81 9.18 -0.22 -14.15
N TYR A 82 8.56 -1.40 -14.08
CA TYR A 82 7.64 -1.87 -15.12
C TYR A 82 6.50 -0.86 -15.34
N ARG A 83 5.82 -0.40 -14.29
CA ARG A 83 4.69 0.54 -14.46
C ARG A 83 5.12 1.93 -14.92
N GLN A 84 6.35 2.34 -14.63
CA GLN A 84 6.90 3.62 -15.08
C GLN A 84 7.27 3.58 -16.57
N GLN A 85 7.74 2.43 -17.06
CA GLN A 85 8.23 2.28 -18.43
C GLN A 85 7.14 1.83 -19.41
N ASN A 86 6.22 0.97 -18.96
CA ASN A 86 5.21 0.32 -19.82
C ASN A 86 3.81 0.90 -19.64
N GLY A 87 3.61 1.79 -18.67
CA GLY A 87 2.29 2.26 -18.24
C GLY A 87 1.70 1.42 -17.11
N GLN A 88 0.49 1.79 -16.68
CA GLN A 88 -0.17 1.11 -15.56
C GLN A 88 -0.52 -0.35 -15.91
N PHE A 89 -0.53 -1.22 -14.91
CA PHE A 89 -1.05 -2.58 -15.02
C PHE A 89 -2.56 -2.52 -15.28
N ASP A 90 -3.02 -3.11 -16.38
CA ASP A 90 -4.47 -3.24 -16.65
C ASP A 90 -5.07 -4.43 -15.91
N ASN A 91 -4.26 -5.47 -15.71
CA ASN A 91 -4.66 -6.69 -15.02
C ASN A 91 -3.46 -7.38 -14.34
N ILE A 92 -3.76 -8.33 -13.45
CA ILE A 92 -2.75 -9.03 -12.66
C ILE A 92 -1.82 -9.92 -13.49
N ASN A 93 -2.23 -10.39 -14.67
CA ASN A 93 -1.40 -11.29 -15.48
C ASN A 93 -0.15 -10.58 -16.01
N GLU A 94 -0.18 -9.26 -16.12
CA GLU A 94 0.98 -8.48 -16.53
C GLU A 94 2.13 -8.50 -15.52
N LEU A 95 1.90 -8.92 -14.27
CA LEU A 95 2.98 -9.19 -13.33
C LEU A 95 3.94 -10.28 -13.83
N THR A 96 3.51 -11.15 -14.75
CA THR A 96 4.39 -12.15 -15.39
C THR A 96 5.44 -11.53 -16.31
N LYS A 97 5.23 -10.29 -16.74
CA LYS A 97 6.17 -9.51 -17.57
C LYS A 97 7.18 -8.74 -16.72
N VAL A 98 7.01 -8.72 -15.40
CA VAL A 98 7.95 -8.09 -14.48
C VAL A 98 9.08 -9.07 -14.21
N GLU A 99 10.28 -8.74 -14.66
CA GLU A 99 11.46 -9.57 -14.44
C GLU A 99 12.05 -9.35 -13.02
N GLY A 100 12.31 -10.44 -12.28
CA GLY A 100 12.88 -10.45 -10.93
C GLY A 100 12.05 -11.21 -9.90
#